data_AF-K1S4K8-F1
#
_entry.id   AF-K1S4K8-F1
#
_cell.length_a   1.000
_cell.length_b   1.000
_cell.length_c   1.000
_cell.angle_alpha   90.00
_cell.angle_beta   90.00
_cell.angle_gamma   90.00
#
_symmetry.space_group_name_H-M   'P 1'
#
loop_
_entity.id
_entity.type
_entity.pdbx_description
1 polymer ?
#
loop_
_entity_poly.entity_id
_entity_poly.type
_entity_poly.pdbx_seq_one_letter_code
_entity_poly.pdbx_strand_id
1 'polypeptide(L)'
;MLNIEKYKDELIEMGIINIDKLGVKNGEPIICENHTTEICESCDIGKSSIECSEAIKDWLFSEYKEPEVDWSKVAVDTPILVTLDEGIVSINKWYKKYFARFVDGKIYAWKNGKTSWTALDENDVCSWKHAKLTEMENTECNHFL
;
A
#
# COMPACT_ATOMS: atom_id res chain seq x y z
N MET A 1 -6.00 -4.88 -8.78
CA MET A 1 -6.12 -3.41 -8.93
C MET A 1 -5.00 -2.98 -9.85
N LEU A 2 -5.26 -2.11 -10.81
CA LEU A 2 -4.22 -1.59 -11.70
C LEU A 2 -3.48 -0.43 -11.03
N ASN A 3 -2.26 -0.13 -11.48
CA ASN A 3 -1.52 1.02 -10.96
C ASN A 3 -2.29 2.33 -11.16
N ILE A 4 -2.95 2.53 -12.30
CA ILE A 4 -3.79 3.71 -12.56
C ILE A 4 -4.97 3.84 -11.59
N GLU A 5 -5.50 2.73 -11.09
CA GLU A 5 -6.59 2.74 -10.10
C GLU A 5 -6.05 3.05 -8.69
N LYS A 6 -4.90 2.47 -8.31
CA LYS A 6 -4.24 2.72 -7.02
C LYS A 6 -3.81 4.17 -6.87
N TYR A 7 -3.17 4.72 -7.90
CA TYR A 7 -2.52 6.03 -7.87
C TYR A 7 -3.39 7.15 -8.44
N LYS A 8 -4.70 6.92 -8.64
CA LYS A 8 -5.59 7.90 -9.29
C LYS A 8 -5.53 9.28 -8.66
N ASP A 9 -5.67 9.36 -7.34
CA ASP A 9 -5.74 10.64 -6.63
C ASP A 9 -4.38 11.35 -6.64
N GLU A 10 -3.29 10.61 -6.49
CA GLU A 10 -1.92 11.12 -6.58
C GLU A 10 -1.59 11.65 -7.98
N LEU A 11 -1.98 10.92 -9.04
CA LEU A 11 -1.81 11.38 -10.43
C LEU A 11 -2.57 12.68 -10.71
N ILE A 12 -3.75 12.85 -10.10
CA ILE A 12 -4.54 14.10 -10.18
C ILE A 12 -3.82 15.23 -9.44
N GLU A 13 -3.35 14.98 -8.22
CA GLU A 13 -2.62 15.96 -7.41
C GLU A 13 -1.32 16.43 -8.08
N MET A 14 -0.59 15.49 -8.69
CA MET A 14 0.60 15.77 -9.50
C MET A 14 0.28 16.54 -10.80
N GLY A 15 -0.99 16.63 -11.21
CA GLY A 15 -1.39 17.32 -12.44
C GLY A 15 -0.96 16.59 -13.71
N ILE A 16 -0.90 15.26 -13.69
CA ILE A 16 -0.49 14.44 -14.85
C ILE A 16 -1.61 14.42 -15.89
N ILE A 17 -1.51 15.35 -16.85
CA ILE A 17 -2.39 15.42 -18.03
C ILE A 17 -1.75 14.69 -19.23
N ASN A 18 -0.41 14.70 -19.29
CA ASN A 18 0.37 13.97 -20.30
C ASN A 18 1.25 12.92 -19.61
N ILE A 19 1.13 11.66 -20.03
CA ILE A 19 1.93 10.53 -19.54
C ILE A 19 3.43 10.69 -19.80
N ASP A 20 3.85 11.54 -20.74
CA ASP A 20 5.28 11.84 -20.96
C ASP A 20 5.92 12.56 -19.78
N LYS A 21 5.10 13.13 -18.89
CA LYS A 21 5.55 13.76 -17.63
C LYS A 21 5.52 12.82 -16.44
N LEU A 22 5.19 11.54 -16.65
CA LEU A 22 5.14 10.54 -15.60
C LEU A 22 6.39 9.66 -15.66
N GLY A 23 7.04 9.49 -14.51
CA GLY A 23 8.08 8.50 -14.29
C GLY A 23 7.65 7.53 -13.19
N VAL A 24 8.42 6.46 -13.02
CA VAL A 24 8.23 5.51 -11.91
C VAL A 24 9.56 5.34 -11.19
N LYS A 25 9.52 5.36 -9.86
CA LYS A 25 10.68 5.10 -9.02
C LYS A 25 10.27 4.29 -7.80
N ASN A 26 10.95 3.18 -7.56
CA ASN A 26 10.58 2.20 -6.54
C ASN A 26 9.12 1.72 -6.67
N GLY A 27 8.59 1.67 -7.90
CA GLY A 27 7.19 1.31 -8.15
C GLY A 27 6.15 2.39 -7.83
N GLU A 28 6.56 3.62 -7.52
CA GLU A 28 5.67 4.76 -7.25
C GLU A 28 5.75 5.81 -8.36
N PRO A 29 4.65 6.54 -8.66
CA PRO A 29 4.64 7.59 -9.66
C PRO A 29 5.50 8.78 -9.21
N ILE A 30 6.30 9.32 -10.13
CA ILE A 30 7.07 10.56 -9.92
C ILE A 30 6.89 11.49 -11.11
N ILE A 31 7.11 12.80 -10.91
CA ILE A 31 7.15 13.74 -12.03
C ILE A 31 8.45 13.49 -12.80
N CYS A 32 8.30 13.20 -14.10
CA CYS A 32 9.43 13.13 -15.02
C CYS A 32 9.76 14.53 -15.52
N GLU A 33 10.92 15.05 -15.10
CA GLU A 33 11.45 16.34 -15.58
C GLU A 33 12.39 16.18 -16.79
N ASN A 34 12.76 14.94 -17.13
CA ASN A 34 13.69 14.68 -18.21
C ASN A 34 12.95 14.38 -19.52
N HIS A 35 13.01 15.35 -20.44
CA HIS A 35 12.44 15.24 -21.79
C HIS A 35 13.50 14.94 -22.86
N THR A 36 14.72 14.57 -22.44
CA THR A 36 15.86 14.36 -23.34
C THR A 36 16.17 12.87 -23.52
N THR A 37 16.88 12.53 -24.60
CA THR A 37 17.26 11.17 -25.00
C THR A 37 18.41 10.59 -24.17
N GLU A 38 18.47 10.90 -22.88
CA GLU A 38 19.48 10.38 -21.95
C GLU A 38 18.90 9.22 -21.13
N ILE A 39 19.77 8.29 -20.74
CA ILE A 39 19.40 7.17 -19.85
C ILE A 39 19.00 7.78 -18.50
N CYS A 40 17.74 7.60 -18.09
CA CYS A 40 17.30 8.09 -16.78
C CYS A 40 17.58 7.03 -15.71
N GLU A 41 18.79 7.07 -15.16
CA GLU A 41 19.22 6.16 -14.08
C GLU A 41 18.31 6.20 -12.85
N SER A 42 17.60 7.32 -12.64
CA SER A 42 16.70 7.55 -11.52
C SER A 42 15.26 7.03 -11.72
N CYS A 43 14.94 6.48 -12.90
CA CYS A 43 13.60 6.02 -13.26
C CYS A 43 13.62 4.54 -13.62
N ASP A 44 12.68 3.78 -13.06
CA ASP A 44 12.58 2.33 -13.27
C ASP A 44 12.19 1.96 -14.71
N ILE A 45 11.63 2.93 -15.46
CA ILE A 45 11.09 2.75 -16.81
C ILE A 45 12.16 2.94 -17.91
N GLY A 46 13.24 3.69 -17.64
CA GLY A 46 14.14 4.17 -18.70
C GLY A 46 15.49 3.46 -18.82
N LYS A 47 15.49 2.11 -18.79
CA LYS A 47 16.71 1.32 -19.07
C LYS A 47 16.94 1.05 -20.56
N SER A 48 15.97 1.29 -21.43
CA SER A 48 16.12 1.16 -22.88
C SER A 48 15.37 2.27 -23.61
N SER A 49 16.11 3.09 -24.34
CA SER A 49 15.71 4.35 -24.96
C SER A 49 14.50 4.29 -25.92
N ILE A 50 13.87 5.46 -26.05
CA ILE A 50 13.04 6.03 -27.15
C ILE A 50 11.54 6.22 -26.84
N GLU A 51 10.86 5.32 -26.11
CA GLU A 51 9.41 5.45 -25.85
C GLU A 51 9.04 5.12 -24.40
N CYS A 52 9.39 6.01 -23.47
CA CYS A 52 8.93 5.88 -22.07
C CYS A 52 7.41 5.90 -21.96
N SER A 53 6.72 6.57 -22.89
CA SER A 53 5.26 6.66 -22.92
C SER A 53 4.58 5.29 -23.01
N GLU A 54 5.09 4.37 -23.82
CA GLU A 54 4.49 3.03 -23.94
C GLU A 54 4.78 2.19 -22.70
N ALA A 55 6.00 2.23 -22.18
CA ALA A 55 6.34 1.52 -20.94
C ALA A 55 5.60 2.09 -19.70
N ILE A 56 5.31 3.39 -19.67
CA ILE A 56 4.44 4.01 -18.66
C ILE A 56 3.01 3.54 -18.81
N LYS A 57 2.47 3.42 -20.03
CA LYS A 57 1.13 2.83 -20.22
C LYS A 57 1.10 1.39 -19.74
N ASP A 58 2.08 0.58 -20.14
CA ASP A 58 2.19 -0.81 -19.68
C ASP A 58 2.24 -0.87 -18.15
N TRP A 59 3.01 0.01 -17.51
CA TRP A 59 3.03 0.10 -16.06
C TRP A 59 1.66 0.50 -15.49
N LEU A 60 1.02 1.56 -16.00
CA LEU A 60 -0.30 2.03 -15.54
C LEU A 60 -1.38 0.95 -15.61
N PHE A 61 -1.34 0.13 -16.67
CA PHE A 61 -2.29 -0.96 -16.90
C PHE A 61 -1.82 -2.33 -16.40
N SER A 62 -0.63 -2.42 -15.81
CA SER A 62 -0.19 -3.62 -15.11
C SER A 62 -0.84 -3.74 -13.73
N GLU A 63 -0.90 -4.96 -13.22
CA GLU A 63 -1.42 -5.23 -11.88
C GLU A 63 -0.53 -4.57 -10.81
N TYR A 64 -1.14 -3.75 -9.97
CA TYR A 64 -0.48 -3.16 -8.80
C TYR A 64 -0.05 -4.27 -7.85
N LYS A 65 1.24 -4.29 -7.54
CA LYS A 65 1.84 -5.17 -6.54
C LYS A 65 1.93 -4.42 -5.23
N GLU A 66 1.13 -4.84 -4.26
CA GLU A 66 1.18 -4.27 -2.92
C GLU A 66 2.56 -4.54 -2.31
N PRO A 67 3.26 -3.52 -1.77
CA PRO A 67 4.60 -3.69 -1.25
C PRO A 67 4.62 -4.72 -0.11
N GLU A 68 5.67 -5.55 -0.08
CA GLU A 68 5.84 -6.55 0.97
C GLU A 68 6.12 -5.85 2.31
N VAL A 69 5.25 -6.09 3.28
CA VAL A 69 5.41 -5.56 4.64
C VAL A 69 6.21 -6.56 5.47
N ASP A 70 7.32 -6.12 6.04
CA ASP A 70 8.05 -6.89 7.05
C ASP A 70 7.29 -6.82 8.38
N TRP A 71 6.34 -7.74 8.54
CA TRP A 71 5.47 -7.85 9.71
C TRP A 71 6.24 -8.07 11.03
N SER A 72 7.50 -8.51 10.99
CA SER A 72 8.34 -8.63 12.19
C SER A 72 8.74 -7.29 12.79
N LYS A 73 8.64 -6.20 12.01
CA LYS A 73 8.99 -4.82 12.41
C LYS A 73 7.77 -3.94 12.66
N VAL A 74 6.56 -4.43 12.41
CA VAL A 74 5.33 -3.67 12.63
C VAL A 74 5.08 -3.55 14.13
N ALA A 75 4.82 -2.33 14.62
CA ALA A 75 4.58 -2.09 16.04
C ALA A 75 3.22 -2.65 16.47
N VAL A 76 3.15 -3.17 17.70
CA VAL A 76 1.88 -3.56 18.35
C VAL A 76 0.92 -2.36 18.32
N ASP A 77 -0.36 -2.66 18.12
CA ASP A 77 -1.46 -1.69 17.99
C ASP A 77 -1.40 -0.81 16.73
N THR A 78 -0.58 -1.15 15.75
CA THR A 78 -0.65 -0.52 14.42
C THR A 78 -2.00 -0.84 13.76
N PRO A 79 -2.77 0.16 13.27
CA PRO A 79 -3.99 -0.09 12.50
C PRO A 79 -3.69 -0.91 11.23
N ILE A 80 -4.47 -1.96 11.01
CA ILE A 80 -4.34 -2.85 9.85
C ILE A 80 -5.70 -3.26 9.31
N LEU A 81 -5.73 -3.60 8.02
CA LEU A 81 -6.85 -4.29 7.41
C LEU A 81 -6.49 -5.78 7.29
N VAL A 82 -7.41 -6.65 7.67
CA VAL A 82 -7.20 -8.11 7.64
C VAL A 82 -8.35 -8.85 6.95
N THR A 83 -8.05 -9.99 6.34
CA THR A 83 -9.04 -10.89 5.74
C THR A 83 -8.62 -12.36 5.85
N LEU A 84 -9.61 -13.26 5.88
CA LEU A 84 -9.41 -14.71 5.83
C LEU A 84 -9.54 -15.27 4.39
N ASP A 85 -10.19 -14.53 3.49
CA ASP A 85 -10.54 -14.99 2.15
C ASP A 85 -9.42 -14.73 1.14
N GLU A 86 -9.27 -15.65 0.19
CA GLU A 86 -8.40 -15.53 -1.00
C GLU A 86 -9.08 -14.82 -2.19
N GLY A 87 -10.21 -14.14 -1.97
CA GLY A 87 -10.83 -13.31 -3.01
C GLY A 87 -11.71 -14.06 -4.02
N ILE A 88 -12.55 -15.01 -3.59
CA ILE A 88 -13.64 -15.52 -4.43
C ILE A 88 -14.93 -14.73 -4.16
N VAL A 89 -15.03 -13.60 -4.87
CA VAL A 89 -16.21 -12.92 -5.47
C VAL A 89 -17.47 -12.63 -4.63
N SER A 90 -17.61 -12.98 -3.35
CA SER A 90 -18.90 -12.69 -2.66
C SER A 90 -18.84 -11.97 -1.33
N ILE A 91 -17.66 -11.77 -0.73
CA ILE A 91 -17.48 -10.88 0.43
C ILE A 91 -15.99 -10.53 0.58
N ASN A 92 -15.48 -9.57 -0.19
CA ASN A 92 -14.14 -8.97 0.05
C ASN A 92 -14.16 -8.13 1.34
N LYS A 93 -14.47 -8.77 2.48
CA LYS A 93 -14.69 -8.10 3.74
C LYS A 93 -13.37 -7.95 4.46
N TRP A 94 -12.72 -6.82 4.18
CA TRP A 94 -11.59 -6.37 4.99
C TRP A 94 -12.10 -5.86 6.34
N TYR A 95 -11.48 -6.33 7.41
CA TYR A 95 -11.81 -5.91 8.76
C TYR A 95 -10.75 -4.94 9.27
N LYS A 96 -11.18 -3.79 9.79
CA LYS A 96 -10.32 -2.87 10.53
C LYS A 96 -9.98 -3.47 11.88
N LYS A 97 -8.68 -3.63 12.14
CA LYS A 97 -8.13 -4.23 13.37
C LYS A 97 -6.84 -3.51 13.75
N TYR A 98 -6.30 -3.92 14.89
CA TYR A 98 -5.00 -3.49 15.38
C TYR A 98 -4.07 -4.70 15.42
N PHE A 99 -2.86 -4.53 14.90
CA PHE A 99 -1.82 -5.54 14.87
C PHE A 99 -1.43 -5.95 16.29
N ALA A 100 -1.33 -7.25 16.55
CA ALA A 100 -0.93 -7.75 17.86
C ALA A 100 0.49 -8.33 17.83
N ARG A 101 0.78 -9.20 16.87
CA ARG A 101 2.11 -9.83 16.69
C ARG A 101 2.23 -10.56 15.36
N PHE A 102 3.47 -10.88 15.00
CA PHE A 102 3.81 -11.76 13.89
C PHE A 102 4.67 -12.92 14.40
N VAL A 103 4.16 -14.15 14.29
CA VAL A 103 4.82 -15.36 14.80
C VAL A 103 4.60 -16.49 13.79
N ASP A 104 5.66 -17.25 13.48
CA ASP A 104 5.63 -18.40 12.55
C ASP A 104 4.98 -18.09 11.19
N GLY A 105 5.27 -16.92 10.63
CA GLY A 105 4.71 -16.48 9.35
C GLY A 105 3.24 -16.07 9.41
N LYS A 106 2.63 -16.01 10.60
CA LYS A 106 1.21 -15.68 10.78
C LYS A 106 1.05 -14.33 11.44
N ILE A 107 0.10 -13.56 10.90
CA ILE A 107 -0.27 -12.24 11.40
C ILE A 107 -1.41 -12.40 12.39
N TYR A 108 -1.23 -11.85 13.60
CA TYR A 108 -2.25 -11.84 14.63
C TYR A 108 -2.76 -10.42 14.85
N ALA A 109 -4.07 -10.29 15.01
CA ALA A 109 -4.73 -9.03 15.32
C ALA A 109 -5.66 -9.19 16.52
N TRP A 110 -5.83 -8.14 17.30
CA TRP A 110 -6.70 -8.13 18.47
C TRP A 110 -8.17 -8.38 18.11
N LYS A 111 -8.88 -9.12 18.96
CA LYS A 111 -10.31 -9.39 18.77
C LYS A 111 -11.13 -8.11 18.99
N ASN A 112 -12.30 -8.05 18.34
CA ASN A 112 -13.33 -7.03 18.59
C ASN A 112 -12.88 -5.55 18.51
N GLY A 113 -11.80 -5.25 17.78
CA GLY A 113 -11.32 -3.86 17.65
C GLY A 113 -10.57 -3.35 18.89
N LYS A 114 -10.17 -4.25 19.78
CA LYS A 114 -9.33 -3.96 20.94
C LYS A 114 -7.88 -3.68 20.54
N THR A 115 -7.10 -3.29 21.53
CA THR A 115 -5.64 -3.06 21.48
C THR A 115 -4.98 -3.77 22.66
N SER A 116 -3.65 -3.72 22.76
CA SER A 116 -2.92 -4.23 23.92
C SER A 116 -3.41 -3.66 25.26
N TRP A 117 -4.00 -2.45 25.25
CA TRP A 117 -4.54 -1.78 26.43
C TRP A 117 -5.90 -2.32 26.90
N THR A 118 -6.72 -2.82 25.97
CA THR A 118 -8.13 -3.21 26.23
C THR A 118 -8.40 -4.70 26.05
N ALA A 119 -7.42 -5.44 25.54
CA ALA A 119 -7.40 -6.89 25.51
C ALA A 119 -7.51 -7.48 26.92
N LEU A 120 -8.20 -8.62 27.04
CA LEU A 120 -8.27 -9.33 28.32
C LEU A 120 -6.89 -9.87 28.73
N ASP A 121 -6.16 -10.41 27.75
CA ASP A 121 -4.81 -10.94 27.86
C ASP A 121 -4.18 -11.06 26.46
N GLU A 122 -2.93 -11.52 26.39
CA GLU A 122 -2.16 -11.70 25.15
C GLU A 122 -2.76 -12.72 24.17
N ASN A 123 -3.71 -13.55 24.60
CA ASN A 123 -4.40 -14.55 23.79
C ASN A 123 -5.74 -14.04 23.23
N ASP A 124 -6.12 -12.79 23.52
CA ASP A 124 -7.31 -12.11 22.96
C ASP A 124 -7.10 -11.68 21.48
N VAL A 125 -6.53 -12.58 20.68
CA VAL A 125 -6.10 -12.38 19.29
C VAL A 125 -6.69 -13.43 18.34
N CYS A 126 -6.78 -13.09 17.06
CA CYS A 126 -7.08 -14.02 15.96
C CYS A 126 -5.96 -13.96 14.92
N SER A 127 -5.61 -15.11 14.35
CA SER A 127 -4.72 -15.18 13.19
C SER A 127 -5.46 -14.84 11.90
N TRP A 128 -4.79 -14.17 10.98
CA TRP A 128 -5.33 -13.78 9.68
C TRP A 128 -4.41 -14.24 8.55
N LYS A 129 -5.01 -14.55 7.40
CA LYS A 129 -4.30 -15.08 6.24
C LYS A 129 -3.62 -13.97 5.44
N HIS A 130 -4.32 -12.85 5.29
CA HIS A 130 -3.82 -11.67 4.62
C HIS A 130 -4.04 -10.44 5.51
N ALA A 131 -3.07 -9.52 5.45
CA ALA A 131 -3.19 -8.22 6.06
C ALA A 131 -2.49 -7.17 5.21
N LYS A 132 -2.86 -5.91 5.39
CA LYS A 132 -2.16 -4.76 4.84
C LYS A 132 -2.23 -3.58 5.79
N LEU A 133 -1.23 -2.70 5.71
CA LEU A 133 -1.26 -1.42 6.41
C LEU A 133 -2.40 -0.56 5.85
N THR A 134 -3.03 0.21 6.72
CA THR A 134 -4.01 1.22 6.30
C THR A 134 -3.37 2.59 6.37
N GLU A 135 -3.65 3.44 5.40
CA GLU A 135 -3.23 4.85 5.37
C GLU A 135 -4.07 5.70 6.35
N MET A 136 -4.57 5.11 7.46
CA MET A 136 -5.24 5.92 8.47
C MET A 136 -4.17 6.78 9.14
N GLU A 137 -4.08 8.03 8.71
CA GLU A 137 -3.49 9.09 9.50
C GLU A 137 -4.03 8.95 10.92
N ASN A 138 -3.11 8.87 11.88
CA ASN A 138 -3.42 9.08 13.28
C ASN A 138 -4.13 10.43 13.36
N THR A 139 -5.46 10.42 13.31
CA THR A 139 -6.27 11.56 13.68
C THR A 139 -6.10 11.65 15.18
N GLU A 140 -5.02 12.31 15.59
CA GLU A 140 -4.91 12.85 16.93
C GLU A 140 -6.19 13.65 17.13
N CYS A 141 -7.08 13.11 17.97
CA CYS A 141 -8.17 13.88 18.53
C CYS A 141 -7.54 15.02 19.31
N ASN A 142 -7.31 16.15 18.65
CA ASN A 142 -7.01 17.42 19.28
C ASN A 142 -8.23 17.81 20.11
N HIS A 143 -8.30 17.26 21.33
CA HIS A 143 -9.17 17.74 22.38
C HIS A 143 -8.61 19.09 22.79
N PHE A 144 -9.14 20.16 22.20
CA PHE A 144 -8.99 21.49 22.77
C PHE A 144 -9.63 21.45 24.17
N LEU A 145 -8.78 21.58 25.20
CA LEU A 145 -9.19 21.91 26.56
C LEU A 145 -9.73 23.34 26.62
#